data_AF-A0A965Y1R9-F1
#
_entry.id   AF-A0A965Y1R9-F1
#
_cell.length_a   1.000
_cell.length_b   1.000
_cell.length_c   1.000
_cell.angle_alpha   90.00
_cell.angle_beta   90.00
_cell.angle_gamma   90.00
#
_symmetry.space_group_name_H-M   'P 1'
#
loop_
_entity.id
_entity.type
_entity.pdbx_description
1 polymer ?
#
loop_
_entity_poly.entity_id
_entity_poly.type
_entity_poly.pdbx_seq_one_letter_code
_entity_poly.pdbx_strand_id
1 'polypeptide(L)'
;MGFLEKFGIKKSALEKLLDKRKELEKKRALNIDKLEEVREQIAVITEQIRTKKQQMDLAGSEEERMIRREIARLFSRIDSFSPKEGLLDRNIRVIEDQIAKIDQIEVAVLSGVDEDTVDWIALEAEGHFERLGDVDEAIKESKNIRYEPPKYDSGIDVDERLHAVAEDDRKRQKKQSEKSAMDRRLEDLLGEEE
;
A
#
# COMPACT_ATOMS: atom_id res chain seq x y z
N MET A 1 -35.91 19.52 -31.30
CA MET A 1 -34.85 20.07 -30.44
C MET A 1 -34.90 19.34 -29.12
N GLY A 2 -33.88 18.51 -28.86
CA GLY A 2 -33.80 17.74 -27.62
C GLY A 2 -33.50 18.67 -26.43
N PHE A 3 -33.96 18.30 -25.24
CA PHE A 3 -33.71 19.05 -23.99
C PHE A 3 -32.23 19.43 -23.81
N LEU A 4 -31.32 18.54 -24.22
CA LEU A 4 -29.86 18.72 -24.17
C LEU A 4 -29.32 19.79 -25.15
N GLU A 5 -29.97 20.04 -26.29
CA GLU A 5 -29.53 21.07 -27.26
C GLU A 5 -29.83 22.50 -26.77
N LYS A 6 -30.72 22.66 -25.79
CA LYS A 6 -31.08 23.97 -25.23
C LYS A 6 -30.06 24.52 -24.21
N PHE A 7 -29.16 23.68 -23.70
CA PHE A 7 -28.24 24.02 -22.61
C PHE A 7 -26.76 24.04 -23.04
N GLY A 8 -26.46 24.11 -24.35
CA GLY A 8 -25.09 24.23 -24.86
C GLY A 8 -24.23 22.94 -24.75
N ILE A 9 -24.58 22.03 -23.83
CA ILE A 9 -23.92 20.75 -23.63
C ILE A 9 -24.05 19.92 -24.92
N LYS A 10 -22.97 19.92 -25.71
CA LYS A 10 -22.88 19.06 -26.88
C LYS A 10 -23.12 17.64 -26.40
N LYS A 11 -24.14 16.97 -26.94
CA LYS A 11 -24.49 15.57 -26.67
C LYS A 11 -23.26 14.64 -26.63
N SER A 12 -22.23 14.97 -27.42
CA SER A 12 -20.93 14.32 -27.45
C SER A 12 -20.12 14.35 -26.14
N ALA A 13 -20.30 15.34 -25.26
CA ALA A 13 -19.57 15.47 -24.00
C ALA A 13 -20.14 14.54 -22.93
N LEU A 14 -21.47 14.47 -22.81
CA LEU A 14 -22.16 13.51 -21.95
C LEU A 14 -21.86 12.07 -22.38
N GLU A 15 -21.93 11.79 -23.69
CA GLU A 15 -21.58 10.48 -24.25
C GLU A 15 -20.14 10.08 -23.91
N LYS A 16 -19.18 11.01 -24.00
CA LYS A 16 -17.78 10.78 -23.58
C LYS A 16 -17.64 10.49 -22.09
N LEU A 17 -18.35 11.20 -21.22
CA LEU A 17 -18.32 10.95 -19.77
C LEU A 17 -18.89 9.57 -19.42
N LEU A 18 -19.99 9.18 -20.06
CA LEU A 18 -20.58 7.85 -19.88
C LEU A 18 -19.67 6.73 -20.38
N ASP A 19 -18.98 6.93 -21.50
CA ASP A 19 -17.97 5.99 -21.98
C ASP A 19 -16.77 5.91 -21.03
N LYS A 20 -16.36 7.04 -20.46
CA LYS A 20 -15.29 7.08 -19.45
C LYS A 20 -15.67 6.36 -18.16
N ARG A 21 -16.91 6.52 -17.70
CA ARG A 21 -17.47 5.78 -16.57
C ARG A 21 -17.40 4.27 -16.81
N LYS A 22 -17.83 3.79 -17.99
CA LYS A 22 -17.72 2.36 -18.34
C LYS A 22 -16.28 1.86 -18.33
N GLU A 23 -15.33 2.69 -18.77
CA GLU A 23 -13.90 2.36 -18.71
C GLU A 23 -13.43 2.23 -17.25
N LEU A 24 -13.82 3.16 -16.38
CA LEU A 24 -13.50 3.14 -14.96
C LEU A 24 -14.13 1.94 -14.24
N GLU A 25 -15.39 1.62 -14.52
CA GLU A 25 -16.06 0.43 -13.96
C GLU A 25 -15.33 -0.87 -14.34
N LYS A 26 -14.85 -0.98 -15.59
CA LYS A 26 -14.00 -2.10 -16.02
C LYS A 26 -12.68 -2.14 -15.28
N LYS A 27 -12.00 -1.00 -15.12
CA LYS A 27 -10.74 -0.92 -14.36
C LYS A 27 -10.95 -1.27 -12.89
N ARG A 28 -12.08 -0.85 -12.29
CA ARG A 28 -12.45 -1.20 -10.92
C ARG A 28 -12.59 -2.70 -10.75
N ALA A 29 -13.37 -3.35 -11.62
CA ALA A 29 -13.53 -4.81 -11.62
C ALA A 29 -12.17 -5.52 -11.72
N LEU A 30 -11.32 -5.11 -12.66
CA LEU A 30 -9.98 -5.69 -12.81
C LEU A 30 -9.07 -5.49 -11.60
N ASN A 31 -9.21 -4.40 -10.83
CA ASN A 31 -8.43 -4.20 -9.60
C ASN A 31 -9.00 -5.05 -8.45
N ILE A 32 -10.32 -5.22 -8.38
CA ILE A 32 -10.98 -6.12 -7.42
C ILE A 32 -10.54 -7.56 -7.66
N ASP A 33 -10.60 -8.05 -8.90
CA ASP A 33 -10.19 -9.42 -9.25
C ASP A 33 -8.73 -9.68 -8.85
N LYS A 34 -7.83 -8.72 -9.10
CA LYS A 34 -6.41 -8.83 -8.70
C LYS A 34 -6.22 -8.79 -7.19
N LEU A 35 -7.03 -8.01 -6.48
CA LEU A 35 -6.97 -7.92 -5.03
C LEU A 35 -7.42 -9.25 -4.41
N GLU A 36 -8.47 -9.85 -4.94
CA GLU A 36 -8.92 -11.19 -4.57
C GLU A 36 -7.83 -12.23 -4.86
N GLU A 37 -7.21 -12.20 -6.03
CA GLU A 37 -6.10 -13.10 -6.38
C GLU A 37 -4.93 -12.98 -5.38
N VAL A 38 -4.55 -11.75 -4.99
CA VAL A 38 -3.49 -11.53 -4.00
C VAL A 38 -3.90 -12.07 -2.62
N ARG A 39 -5.15 -11.87 -2.20
CA ARG A 39 -5.68 -12.39 -0.94
C ARG A 39 -5.71 -13.91 -0.91
N GLU A 40 -6.10 -14.55 -2.01
CA GLU A 40 -6.04 -16.00 -2.16
C GLU A 40 -4.60 -16.52 -2.06
N GLN A 41 -3.64 -15.86 -2.70
CA GLN A 41 -2.23 -16.21 -2.60
C GLN A 41 -1.71 -16.09 -1.16
N ILE A 42 -2.09 -15.05 -0.43
CA ILE A 42 -1.75 -14.89 1.00
C ILE A 42 -2.38 -16.01 1.83
N ALA A 43 -3.65 -16.36 1.58
CA ALA A 43 -4.33 -17.44 2.29
C ALA A 43 -3.64 -18.79 2.08
N VAL A 44 -3.25 -19.12 0.83
CA VAL A 44 -2.51 -20.34 0.51
C VAL A 44 -1.16 -20.38 1.23
N ILE A 45 -0.40 -19.28 1.22
CA ILE A 45 0.90 -19.22 1.91
C ILE A 45 0.72 -19.32 3.43
N THR A 46 -0.34 -18.73 3.97
CA THR A 46 -0.67 -18.81 5.40
C THR A 46 -0.95 -20.26 5.82
N GLU A 47 -1.69 -21.02 5.00
CA GLU A 47 -1.92 -22.43 5.27
C GLU A 47 -0.64 -23.25 5.15
N GLN A 48 0.23 -22.96 4.17
CA GLN A 48 1.56 -23.58 4.09
C GLN A 48 2.40 -23.33 5.34
N ILE A 49 2.39 -22.11 5.89
CA ILE A 49 3.07 -21.78 7.14
C ILE A 49 2.50 -22.60 8.30
N ARG A 50 1.17 -22.75 8.37
CA ARG A 50 0.50 -23.56 9.40
C ARG A 50 0.94 -25.02 9.32
N THR A 51 0.91 -25.62 8.14
CA THR A 51 1.37 -27.00 7.92
C THR A 51 2.86 -27.15 8.30
N LYS A 52 3.70 -26.18 7.92
CA LYS A 52 5.14 -26.20 8.24
C LYS A 52 5.39 -26.09 9.74
N LYS A 53 4.61 -25.27 10.47
CA LYS A 53 4.69 -25.21 11.94
C LYS A 53 4.37 -26.55 12.60
N GLN A 54 3.33 -27.25 12.13
CA GLN A 54 3.00 -28.58 12.63
C GLN A 54 4.11 -29.61 12.33
N GLN A 55 4.74 -29.53 11.16
CA GLN A 55 5.90 -30.37 10.81
C GLN A 55 7.11 -30.07 11.71
N MET A 56 7.32 -28.79 12.05
CA MET A 56 8.40 -28.35 12.93
C MET A 56 8.28 -28.96 14.33
N ASP A 57 7.06 -29.04 14.87
CA ASP A 57 6.80 -29.61 16.20
C ASP A 57 7.10 -31.12 16.29
N LEU A 58 7.15 -31.81 15.15
CA LEU A 58 7.42 -33.25 15.03
C LEU A 58 8.85 -33.57 14.53
N ALA A 59 9.62 -32.55 14.16
CA ALA A 59 10.91 -32.69 13.49
C ALA A 59 12.09 -32.81 14.48
N GLY A 60 13.15 -33.49 14.05
CA GLY A 60 14.44 -33.47 14.76
C GLY A 60 15.19 -32.15 14.58
N SER A 61 16.24 -31.90 15.38
CA SER A 61 16.93 -30.59 15.46
C SER A 61 17.45 -30.01 14.13
N GLU A 62 17.84 -30.85 13.17
CA GLU A 62 18.35 -30.40 11.87
C GLU A 62 17.22 -30.08 10.86
N GLU A 63 16.19 -30.92 10.83
CA GLU A 63 14.98 -30.69 10.05
C GLU A 63 14.20 -29.47 10.55
N GLU A 64 14.15 -29.27 11.86
CA GLU A 64 13.53 -28.10 12.49
C GLU A 64 14.18 -26.79 12.00
N ARG A 65 15.51 -26.75 11.89
CA ARG A 65 16.25 -25.59 11.36
C ARG A 65 15.89 -25.31 9.89
N MET A 66 15.73 -26.35 9.08
CA MET A 66 15.32 -26.18 7.68
C MET A 66 13.89 -25.65 7.58
N ILE A 67 12.95 -26.23 8.35
CA ILE A 67 11.56 -25.81 8.38
C ILE A 67 11.43 -24.36 8.86
N ARG A 68 12.19 -23.93 9.87
CA ARG A 68 12.24 -22.52 10.31
C ARG A 68 12.66 -21.57 9.19
N ARG A 69 13.66 -21.95 8.38
CA ARG A 69 14.11 -21.15 7.22
C ARG A 69 13.03 -21.07 6.15
N GLU A 70 12.31 -22.17 5.89
CA GLU A 70 11.20 -22.19 4.94
C GLU A 70 10.05 -21.29 5.41
N ILE A 71 9.66 -21.37 6.69
CA ILE A 71 8.65 -20.50 7.29
C ILE A 71 9.06 -19.02 7.14
N ALA A 72 10.32 -18.67 7.41
CA ALA A 72 10.80 -17.30 7.25
C ALA A 72 10.70 -16.80 5.80
N ARG A 73 11.00 -17.67 4.80
CA ARG A 73 10.81 -17.33 3.38
C ARG A 73 9.34 -17.13 3.02
N LEU A 74 8.44 -17.94 3.58
CA LEU A 74 6.99 -17.80 3.37
C LEU A 74 6.46 -16.50 3.97
N PHE A 75 6.91 -16.11 5.17
CA PHE A 75 6.59 -14.80 5.75
C PHE A 75 7.10 -13.64 4.90
N SER A 76 8.36 -13.69 4.46
CA SER A 76 8.89 -12.66 3.55
C SER A 76 8.11 -12.57 2.23
N ARG A 77 7.58 -13.70 1.74
CA ARG A 77 6.71 -13.72 0.58
C ARG A 77 5.36 -13.05 0.86
N ILE A 78 4.75 -13.28 2.02
CA ILE A 78 3.54 -12.54 2.47
C ILE A 78 3.83 -11.04 2.55
N ASP A 79 4.95 -10.65 3.15
CA ASP A 79 5.33 -9.24 3.30
C ASP A 79 5.48 -8.55 1.94
N SER A 80 5.89 -9.29 0.89
CA SER A 80 5.98 -8.76 -0.48
C SER A 80 4.62 -8.48 -1.13
N PHE A 81 3.53 -9.07 -0.62
CA PHE A 81 2.18 -8.84 -1.11
C PHE A 81 1.48 -7.66 -0.42
N SER A 82 1.86 -7.33 0.81
CA SER A 82 1.24 -6.22 1.58
C SER A 82 1.28 -4.87 0.84
N PRO A 83 2.40 -4.44 0.21
CA PRO A 83 2.42 -3.24 -0.62
C PRO A 83 1.48 -3.32 -1.83
N LYS A 84 1.31 -4.50 -2.42
CA LYS A 84 0.44 -4.72 -3.59
C LYS A 84 -1.03 -4.62 -3.21
N GLU A 85 -1.44 -5.20 -2.09
CA GLU A 85 -2.80 -5.02 -1.56
C GLU A 85 -3.09 -3.54 -1.29
N GLY A 86 -2.17 -2.84 -0.62
CA GLY A 86 -2.34 -1.42 -0.31
C GLY A 86 -2.45 -0.54 -1.56
N LEU A 87 -1.73 -0.86 -2.63
CA LEU A 87 -1.84 -0.17 -3.91
C LEU A 87 -3.18 -0.45 -4.62
N LEU A 88 -3.61 -1.71 -4.66
CA LEU A 88 -4.88 -2.11 -5.27
C LEU A 88 -6.08 -1.49 -4.54
N ASP A 89 -6.08 -1.49 -3.21
CA ASP A 89 -7.12 -0.83 -2.40
C ASP A 89 -7.18 0.68 -2.66
N ARG A 90 -6.03 1.36 -2.74
CA ARG A 90 -5.98 2.79 -3.08
C ARG A 90 -6.53 3.05 -4.48
N ASN A 91 -6.17 2.21 -5.44
CA ASN A 91 -6.67 2.30 -6.81
C ASN A 91 -8.19 2.19 -6.88
N ILE A 92 -8.76 1.21 -6.20
CA ILE A 92 -10.21 1.01 -6.16
C ILE A 92 -10.88 2.27 -5.61
N ARG A 93 -10.38 2.83 -4.51
CA ARG A 93 -10.95 4.07 -3.93
C ARG A 93 -10.87 5.26 -4.88
N VAL A 94 -9.72 5.48 -5.53
CA VAL A 94 -9.57 6.57 -6.52
C VAL A 94 -10.53 6.40 -7.70
N ILE A 95 -10.72 5.17 -8.18
CA ILE A 95 -11.68 4.88 -9.26
C ILE A 95 -13.12 5.13 -8.78
N GLU A 96 -13.47 4.72 -7.56
CA GLU A 96 -14.79 4.94 -6.96
C GLU A 96 -15.10 6.43 -6.80
N ASP A 97 -14.15 7.22 -6.31
CA ASP A 97 -14.28 8.67 -6.19
C ASP A 97 -14.53 9.33 -7.56
N GLN A 98 -13.85 8.85 -8.61
CA GLN A 98 -14.06 9.35 -9.96
C GLN A 98 -15.42 8.98 -10.55
N ILE A 99 -15.88 7.75 -10.34
CA ILE A 99 -17.21 7.32 -10.77
C ILE A 99 -18.27 8.19 -10.07
N ALA A 100 -18.12 8.41 -8.76
CA ALA A 100 -19.03 9.27 -8.00
C ALA A 100 -19.06 10.72 -8.53
N LYS A 101 -17.91 11.26 -8.96
CA LYS A 101 -17.85 12.58 -9.61
C LYS A 101 -18.55 12.59 -10.96
N ILE A 102 -18.38 11.56 -11.79
CA ILE A 102 -19.10 11.45 -13.06
C ILE A 102 -20.62 11.38 -12.81
N ASP A 103 -21.06 10.63 -11.80
CA ASP A 103 -22.48 10.55 -11.44
C ASP A 103 -23.02 11.92 -10.97
N GLN A 104 -22.22 12.70 -10.24
CA GLN A 104 -22.58 14.09 -9.88
C GLN A 104 -22.72 14.99 -11.11
N ILE A 105 -21.81 14.89 -12.09
CA ILE A 105 -21.92 15.62 -13.36
C ILE A 105 -23.19 15.19 -14.09
N GLU A 106 -23.45 13.89 -14.20
CA GLU A 106 -24.63 13.36 -14.89
C GLU A 106 -25.92 13.91 -14.26
N VAL A 107 -26.02 13.89 -12.93
CA VAL A 107 -27.16 14.46 -12.20
C VAL A 107 -27.28 15.97 -12.41
N ALA A 108 -26.18 16.73 -12.37
CA ALA A 108 -26.19 18.17 -12.59
C ALA A 108 -26.66 18.53 -14.01
N VAL A 109 -26.16 17.81 -15.02
CA VAL A 109 -26.58 17.98 -16.43
C VAL A 109 -28.05 17.63 -16.61
N LEU A 110 -28.52 16.52 -16.03
CA LEU A 110 -29.93 16.12 -16.11
C LEU A 110 -30.87 17.08 -15.35
N SER A 111 -30.37 17.75 -14.31
CA SER A 111 -31.11 18.73 -13.51
C SER A 111 -31.13 20.13 -14.13
N GLY A 112 -30.42 20.35 -15.26
CA GLY A 112 -30.38 21.64 -15.96
C GLY A 112 -29.52 22.70 -15.27
N VAL A 113 -28.45 22.29 -14.57
CA VAL A 113 -27.47 23.19 -13.95
C VAL A 113 -26.63 23.89 -15.04
N ASP A 114 -26.22 25.13 -14.78
CA ASP A 114 -25.48 26.01 -15.70
C ASP A 114 -24.18 25.38 -16.24
N GLU A 115 -23.86 25.68 -17.49
CA GLU A 115 -22.78 25.07 -18.29
C GLU A 115 -21.40 25.27 -17.63
N ASP A 116 -21.19 26.43 -17.00
CA ASP A 116 -19.96 26.77 -16.24
C ASP A 116 -19.73 25.84 -15.04
N THR A 117 -20.79 25.30 -14.44
CA THR A 117 -20.68 24.38 -13.29
C THR A 117 -20.28 22.99 -13.77
N VAL A 118 -20.77 22.59 -14.95
CA VAL A 118 -20.44 21.32 -15.58
C VAL A 118 -18.98 21.32 -16.02
N ASP A 119 -18.50 22.42 -16.60
CA ASP A 119 -17.09 22.58 -16.98
C ASP A 119 -16.15 22.58 -15.76
N TRP A 120 -16.55 23.17 -14.63
CA TRP A 120 -15.76 23.13 -13.40
C TRP A 120 -15.60 21.71 -12.86
N ILE A 121 -16.68 20.93 -12.85
CA ILE A 121 -16.63 19.53 -12.38
C ILE A 121 -15.85 18.66 -13.38
N ALA A 122 -15.92 18.94 -14.69
CA ALA A 122 -15.12 18.25 -15.71
C ALA A 122 -13.61 18.53 -15.57
N LEU A 123 -13.22 19.78 -15.31
CA LEU A 123 -11.84 20.16 -14.98
C LEU A 123 -11.33 19.48 -13.71
N GLU A 124 -12.18 19.39 -12.69
CA GLU A 124 -11.83 18.68 -11.47
C GLU A 124 -11.62 17.18 -11.72
N ALA A 125 -12.47 16.56 -12.54
CA ALA A 125 -12.32 15.16 -12.95
C ALA A 125 -11.03 14.90 -13.74
N GLU A 126 -10.60 15.83 -14.61
CA GLU A 126 -9.34 15.76 -15.36
C GLU A 126 -8.12 15.71 -14.43
N GLY A 127 -8.07 16.56 -13.40
CA GLY A 127 -7.01 16.53 -12.39
C GLY A 127 -6.98 15.25 -11.54
N HIS A 128 -8.10 14.53 -11.45
CA HIS A 128 -8.12 13.19 -10.85
C HIS A 128 -7.67 12.09 -11.82
N PHE A 129 -7.88 12.24 -13.14
CA PHE A 129 -7.42 11.28 -14.15
C PHE A 129 -5.89 11.20 -14.22
N GLU A 130 -5.19 12.32 -14.07
CA GLU A 130 -3.72 12.34 -13.99
C GLU A 130 -3.22 11.51 -12.80
N ARG A 131 -3.84 11.67 -11.62
CA ARG A 131 -3.47 10.89 -10.42
C ARG A 131 -3.65 9.39 -10.61
N LEU A 132 -4.63 8.96 -11.41
CA LEU A 132 -4.86 7.54 -11.70
C LEU A 132 -3.78 6.99 -12.65
N GLY A 133 -3.26 7.83 -13.55
CA GLY A 133 -2.09 7.53 -14.36
C GLY A 133 -0.84 7.29 -13.51
N ASP A 134 -0.59 8.16 -12.53
CA ASP A 134 0.54 8.05 -11.61
C ASP A 134 0.49 6.75 -10.78
N VAL A 135 -0.70 6.33 -10.35
CA VAL A 135 -0.83 5.08 -9.57
C VAL A 135 -0.74 3.83 -10.47
N ASP A 136 -1.30 3.87 -11.68
CA ASP A 136 -1.11 2.80 -12.67
C ASP A 136 0.37 2.62 -13.06
N GLU A 137 1.15 3.71 -13.13
CA GLU A 137 2.59 3.70 -13.36
C GLU A 137 3.36 3.14 -12.16
N ALA A 138 3.05 3.57 -10.94
CA ALA A 138 3.61 2.99 -9.71
C ALA A 138 3.36 1.47 -9.59
N ILE A 139 2.24 0.96 -10.14
CA ILE A 139 1.96 -0.47 -10.20
C ILE A 139 2.77 -1.19 -11.27
N LYS A 140 2.98 -0.59 -12.45
CA LYS A 140 3.91 -1.13 -13.45
C LYS A 140 5.33 -1.23 -12.90
N GLU A 141 5.77 -0.21 -12.17
CA GLU A 141 7.07 -0.22 -11.50
C GLU A 141 7.13 -1.28 -10.40
N SER A 142 6.09 -1.43 -9.57
CA SER A 142 6.06 -2.48 -8.53
C SER A 142 6.02 -3.91 -9.09
N LYS A 143 5.50 -4.12 -10.30
CA LYS A 143 5.63 -5.40 -11.03
C LYS A 143 7.07 -5.69 -11.50
N ASN A 144 7.91 -4.66 -11.63
CA ASN A 144 9.33 -4.78 -11.99
C ASN A 144 10.27 -4.84 -10.78
N ILE A 145 9.79 -4.64 -9.55
CA ILE A 145 10.59 -4.84 -8.35
C ILE A 145 10.78 -6.35 -8.15
N ARG A 146 11.80 -6.92 -8.79
CA ARG A 146 12.39 -8.18 -8.35
C ARG A 146 13.11 -7.89 -7.05
N TYR A 147 12.67 -8.55 -5.98
CA TYR A 147 13.51 -8.72 -4.82
C TYR A 147 14.76 -9.49 -5.26
N GLU A 148 15.88 -8.79 -5.44
CA GLU A 148 17.18 -9.43 -5.39
C GLU A 148 17.48 -9.66 -3.90
N PRO A 149 17.57 -10.92 -3.45
CA PRO A 149 18.14 -11.17 -2.14
C PRO A 149 19.50 -10.48 -2.10
N PRO A 150 19.86 -9.79 -1.00
CA PRO A 150 21.19 -9.24 -0.87
C PRO A 150 22.18 -10.34 -1.21
N LYS A 151 23.02 -10.10 -2.22
CA LYS A 151 24.07 -11.04 -2.59
C LYS A 151 24.87 -11.26 -1.32
N TYR A 152 24.79 -12.46 -0.77
CA TYR A 152 25.72 -12.87 0.26
C TYR A 152 27.06 -12.97 -0.46
N ASP A 153 27.81 -11.87 -0.46
CA ASP A 153 29.24 -11.95 -0.68
C ASP A 153 29.74 -12.93 0.37
N SER A 154 30.10 -14.12 -0.09
CA SER A 154 30.69 -15.19 0.70
C SER A 154 31.97 -14.65 1.34
N GLY A 155 31.85 -14.17 2.57
CA GLY A 155 32.96 -13.54 3.28
C GLY A 155 32.57 -12.64 4.45
N ILE A 156 31.30 -12.26 4.62
CA ILE A 156 30.90 -11.51 5.83
C ILE A 156 30.56 -12.51 6.95
N ASP A 157 31.48 -12.62 7.90
CA ASP A 157 31.33 -13.42 9.10
C ASP A 157 30.10 -12.95 9.89
N VAL A 158 29.10 -13.84 10.02
CA VAL A 158 27.83 -13.54 10.67
C VAL A 158 28.05 -13.20 12.16
N ASP A 159 29.13 -13.73 12.75
CA ASP A 159 29.52 -13.47 14.13
C ASP A 159 30.01 -12.02 14.33
N GLU A 160 30.75 -11.44 13.36
CA GLU A 160 31.15 -10.02 13.43
C GLU A 160 29.94 -9.08 13.39
N ARG A 161 28.94 -9.39 12.58
CA ARG A 161 27.70 -8.59 12.51
C ARG A 161 26.86 -8.70 13.77
N LEU A 162 26.77 -9.88 14.38
CA LEU A 162 26.08 -10.06 15.66
C LEU A 162 26.80 -9.32 16.79
N HIS A 163 28.13 -9.29 16.79
CA HIS A 163 28.92 -8.52 17.74
C HIS A 163 28.73 -7.00 17.57
N ALA A 164 28.71 -6.50 16.34
CA ALA A 164 28.49 -5.08 16.07
C ALA A 164 27.10 -4.60 16.55
N VAL A 165 26.05 -5.40 16.31
CA VAL A 165 24.68 -5.10 16.78
C VAL A 165 24.62 -5.15 18.31
N ALA A 166 25.27 -6.13 18.95
CA ALA A 166 25.33 -6.22 20.40
C ALA A 166 26.11 -5.06 21.05
N GLU A 167 27.17 -4.55 20.40
CA GLU A 167 27.91 -3.38 20.86
C GLU A 167 27.10 -2.08 20.73
N ASP A 168 26.33 -1.93 19.65
CA ASP A 168 25.48 -0.77 19.45
C ASP A 168 24.32 -0.73 20.45
N ASP A 169 23.73 -1.87 20.78
CA ASP A 169 22.70 -1.96 21.82
C ASP A 169 23.27 -1.65 23.21
N ARG A 170 24.49 -2.10 23.53
CA ARG A 170 25.19 -1.73 24.77
C ARG A 170 25.48 -0.22 24.84
N LYS A 171 25.90 0.40 23.74
CA LYS A 171 26.14 1.86 23.67
C LYS A 171 24.85 2.65 23.83
N ARG A 172 23.72 2.18 23.28
CA ARG A 172 22.40 2.81 23.44
C ARG A 172 21.90 2.72 24.87
N GLN A 173 22.02 1.56 25.51
CA GLN A 173 21.65 1.40 26.93
C GLN A 173 22.48 2.28 27.85
N LYS A 174 23.79 2.43 27.58
CA LYS A 174 24.67 3.29 28.37
C LYS A 174 24.33 4.78 28.22
N LYS A 175 23.99 5.24 27.02
CA LYS A 175 23.51 6.62 26.81
C LYS A 175 22.17 6.88 27.50
N GLN A 176 21.30 5.88 27.55
CA GLN A 176 20.00 6.00 28.21
C GLN A 176 20.13 6.03 29.74
N SER A 177 21.06 5.26 30.31
CA SER A 177 21.36 5.32 31.75
C SER A 177 22.07 6.60 32.17
N GLU A 178 22.99 7.12 31.34
CA GLU A 178 23.64 8.41 31.56
C GLU A 178 22.64 9.57 31.50
N LYS A 179 21.70 9.54 30.55
CA LYS A 179 20.62 10.52 30.47
C LYS A 179 19.71 10.48 31.70
N SER A 180 19.29 9.29 32.13
CA SER A 180 18.47 9.13 33.34
C SER A 180 19.20 9.57 34.62
N ALA A 181 20.51 9.37 34.71
CA ALA A 181 21.32 9.85 35.84
C ALA A 181 21.46 11.39 35.85
N MET A 182 21.54 12.00 34.66
CA MET A 182 21.59 13.46 34.51
C MET A 182 20.25 14.10 34.84
N ASP A 183 19.14 13.48 34.42
CA ASP A 183 17.79 13.92 34.75
C ASP A 183 17.53 13.90 36.26
N ARG A 184 17.99 12.86 36.99
CA ARG A 184 17.91 12.81 38.46
C ARG A 184 18.75 13.89 39.14
N ARG A 185 19.95 14.17 38.63
CA ARG A 185 20.80 15.26 39.17
C ARG A 185 20.20 16.63 38.95
N LEU A 186 19.48 16.83 37.83
CA LEU A 186 18.73 18.05 37.56
C LEU A 186 17.56 18.21 38.53
N GLU A 187 16.87 17.11 38.85
CA GLU A 187 15.77 17.08 39.81
C GLU A 187 16.25 17.41 41.24
N ASP A 188 17.40 16.86 41.67
CA ASP A 188 18.03 17.17 42.97
C ASP A 188 18.46 18.66 43.07
N LEU A 189 18.96 19.25 41.98
CA LEU A 189 19.37 20.66 41.94
C LEU A 189 18.20 21.65 41.90
N LEU A 190 17.03 21.21 41.43
CA LEU A 190 15.81 22.02 41.35
C LEU A 190 14.89 21.82 42.57
N GLY A 191 15.16 20.81 43.40
CA GLY A 191 14.42 20.51 44.63
C GLY A 191 14.98 21.16 45.91
N GLU A 192 16.10 21.90 45.84
CA GLU A 192 16.71 22.59 46.99
C GLU A 192 16.26 24.06 47.18
N GLU A 193 15.27 24.56 46.41
CA GLU A 193 14.62 25.86 46.65
C GLU A 193 13.26 25.70 47.38
N GLU A 194 13.29 25.29 48.66
CA GLU A 194 12.23 25.61 49.64
C GLU A 194 12.84 26.03 51.00
#